data_AF-A0A6P8YUD4-F1
#
_entry.id   AF-A0A6P8YUD4-F1
#
_cell.length_a   1.000
_cell.length_b   1.000
_cell.length_c   1.000
_cell.angle_alpha   90.00
_cell.angle_beta   90.00
_cell.angle_gamma   90.00
#
_symmetry.space_group_name_H-M   'P 1'
#
loop_
_entity.id
_entity.type
_entity.pdbx_description
1 polymer ?
#
loop_
_entity_poly.entity_id
_entity_poly.type
_entity_poly.pdbx_seq_one_letter_code
_entity_poly.pdbx_strand_id
1 'polypeptide(L)'
;MLLINSIFSISVGSVTADIPFAHVAFDGLRQGESNDLLFYKIEPDALRMAILWTWQKYKRPLLVTENGLGDAMHLGKHDEMRAAYHSAYLRTLVKTVKDFSVDIIGYCAWSLIDSFEWSAGYKRPFGLVHVDYEHGTLDRSLKDSSSFWIEMAETGVVPLAREPTSSTPSSNSPAAAIWTLALSVFLTLFRH
;
A
#
# COMPACT_ATOMS: atom_id res chain seq x y z
N MET A 1 23.58 8.81 19.55
CA MET A 1 23.35 9.11 18.12
C MET A 1 22.00 8.51 17.75
N LEU A 2 20.93 9.29 17.95
CA LEU A 2 19.53 8.85 17.80
C LEU A 2 19.12 9.05 16.34
N LEU A 3 18.87 7.96 15.62
CA LEU A 3 18.29 7.96 14.29
C LEU A 3 16.76 8.04 14.42
N ILE A 4 16.23 9.22 14.10
CA ILE A 4 14.80 9.45 13.84
C ILE A 4 14.57 9.07 12.38
N ASN A 5 13.91 7.94 12.12
CA ASN A 5 13.45 7.58 10.78
C ASN A 5 11.95 7.82 10.66
N SER A 6 11.68 8.99 10.09
CA SER A 6 10.48 9.61 9.54
C SER A 6 9.28 8.72 9.26
N ILE A 7 8.18 8.99 9.97
CA ILE A 7 6.81 8.97 9.44
C ILE A 7 6.31 10.41 9.51
N PHE A 8 5.68 10.90 8.45
CA PHE A 8 5.11 12.25 8.34
C PHE A 8 4.13 12.51 9.47
N SER A 9 4.61 13.21 10.49
CA SER A 9 3.80 14.07 11.32
C SER A 9 4.17 15.49 10.92
N ILE A 10 3.30 16.19 10.19
CA ILE A 10 3.27 17.64 10.32
C ILE A 10 2.88 17.86 11.78
N SER A 11 3.88 18.12 12.62
CA SER A 11 3.69 18.43 14.03
C SER A 11 3.06 19.81 14.11
N VAL A 12 1.73 19.85 13.99
CA VAL A 12 0.93 20.91 14.62
C VAL A 12 0.77 20.43 16.06
N GLY A 13 1.43 21.12 16.99
CA GLY A 13 1.59 20.70 18.39
C GLY A 13 0.32 20.27 19.13
N SER A 14 0.51 19.57 20.25
CA SER A 14 -0.47 19.01 21.22
C SER A 14 -1.65 18.17 20.69
N VAL A 15 -2.00 18.23 19.40
CA VAL A 15 -3.14 17.54 18.79
C VAL A 15 -2.83 16.06 18.53
N THR A 16 -1.57 15.73 18.24
CA THR A 16 -1.14 14.36 17.92
C THR A 16 -0.88 13.48 19.15
N ALA A 17 -0.62 14.08 20.32
CA ALA A 17 -0.35 13.34 21.56
C ALA A 17 -1.55 12.51 22.04
N ASP A 18 -2.76 12.92 21.67
CA ASP A 18 -4.02 12.28 22.05
C ASP A 18 -4.50 11.21 21.06
N ILE A 19 -3.82 11.03 19.93
CA ILE A 19 -4.26 10.15 18.85
C ILE A 19 -3.69 8.74 19.12
N PRO A 20 -4.49 7.75 19.56
CA PRO A 20 -3.97 6.43 19.93
C PRO A 20 -3.42 5.61 18.74
N PHE A 21 -3.52 6.14 17.52
CA PHE A 21 -3.04 5.57 16.26
C PHE A 21 -2.08 6.50 15.50
N ALA A 22 -1.62 7.62 16.09
CA ALA A 22 -0.52 8.42 15.50
C ALA A 22 0.76 7.58 15.37
N HIS A 23 0.87 6.55 16.21
CA HIS A 23 1.79 5.44 16.05
C HIS A 23 0.96 4.14 16.06
N VAL A 24 0.58 3.64 14.89
CA VAL A 24 0.33 2.20 14.77
C VAL A 24 1.71 1.54 14.77
N ALA A 25 2.19 1.16 15.95
CA ALA A 25 3.26 0.17 16.01
C ALA A 25 2.70 -1.11 15.38
N PHE A 26 3.34 -1.59 14.33
CA PHE A 26 2.99 -2.85 13.70
C PHE A 26 3.33 -3.98 14.67
N ASP A 27 2.38 -4.32 15.53
CA ASP A 27 2.51 -5.44 16.45
C ASP A 27 2.44 -6.72 15.61
N GLY A 28 3.61 -7.30 15.32
CA GLY A 28 3.73 -8.43 14.40
C GLY A 28 4.98 -8.45 13.53
N LEU A 29 5.84 -7.43 13.57
CA LEU A 29 7.17 -7.55 12.96
C LEU A 29 7.92 -8.72 13.60
N ARG A 30 8.04 -9.83 12.87
CA ARG A 30 9.04 -10.85 13.20
C ARG A 30 10.38 -10.13 13.17
N GLN A 31 11.18 -10.27 14.23
CA GLN A 31 12.56 -9.76 14.23
C GLN A 31 13.26 -10.23 12.95
N GLY A 32 13.54 -9.31 12.02
CA GLY A 32 14.19 -9.60 10.74
C GLY A 32 13.46 -9.17 9.46
N GLU A 33 12.20 -8.73 9.50
CA GLU A 33 11.54 -8.15 8.31
C GLU A 33 12.07 -6.75 8.02
N SER A 34 12.43 -6.47 6.76
CA SER A 34 12.97 -5.16 6.37
C SER A 34 11.91 -4.07 6.54
N ASN A 35 12.32 -2.89 7.00
CA ASN A 35 11.44 -1.72 7.15
C ASN A 35 10.71 -1.34 5.85
N ASP A 36 11.19 -1.78 4.69
CA ASP A 36 10.56 -1.52 3.39
C ASP A 36 9.29 -2.34 3.14
N LEU A 37 9.16 -3.54 3.74
CA LEU A 37 7.94 -4.36 3.61
C LEU A 37 6.76 -3.79 4.39
N LEU A 38 7.01 -3.00 5.43
CA LEU A 38 5.96 -2.26 6.15
C LEU A 38 5.15 -1.35 5.23
N PHE A 39 5.78 -0.83 4.17
CA PHE A 39 5.14 0.06 3.20
C PHE A 39 4.35 -0.69 2.12
N TYR A 40 4.30 -2.02 2.15
CA TYR A 40 3.46 -2.84 1.24
C TYR A 40 2.25 -3.45 1.94
N LYS A 41 2.11 -3.28 3.26
CA LYS A 41 0.99 -3.85 4.02
C LYS A 41 -0.30 -3.06 3.77
N ILE A 42 -1.34 -3.72 3.27
CA ILE A 42 -2.70 -3.16 3.21
C ILE A 42 -3.43 -3.47 4.52
N GLU A 43 -3.73 -2.43 5.31
CA GLU A 43 -4.45 -2.53 6.59
C GLU A 43 -5.55 -1.46 6.66
N PRO A 44 -6.66 -1.61 5.92
CA PRO A 44 -7.65 -0.55 5.77
C PRO A 44 -8.45 -0.32 7.07
N ASP A 45 -8.44 -1.29 7.99
CA ASP A 45 -9.10 -1.19 9.30
C ASP A 45 -8.47 -0.12 10.20
N ALA A 46 -7.17 0.18 10.01
CA ALA A 46 -6.51 1.28 10.71
C ALA A 46 -7.16 2.64 10.35
N LEU A 47 -7.52 2.85 9.08
CA LEU A 47 -8.25 4.04 8.65
C LEU A 47 -9.64 4.11 9.29
N ARG A 48 -10.38 2.99 9.34
CA ARG A 48 -11.69 2.93 10.01
C ARG A 48 -11.57 3.37 11.47
N MET A 49 -10.61 2.82 12.21
CA MET A 49 -10.39 3.18 13.61
C MET A 49 -10.08 4.68 13.77
N ALA A 50 -9.21 5.21 12.91
CA ALA A 50 -8.84 6.62 12.93
C ALA A 50 -10.04 7.55 12.71
N ILE A 51 -10.88 7.21 11.73
CA ILE A 51 -12.09 7.96 11.40
C ILE A 51 -13.10 7.90 12.53
N LEU A 52 -13.39 6.71 13.06
CA LEU A 52 -14.38 6.55 14.12
C LEU A 52 -13.97 7.28 15.39
N TRP A 53 -12.69 7.21 15.77
CA TRP A 53 -12.18 7.96 16.93
C TRP A 53 -12.32 9.47 16.71
N THR A 54 -11.91 9.97 15.54
CA THR A 54 -11.98 11.40 15.21
C THR A 54 -13.42 11.89 15.19
N TRP A 55 -14.32 11.12 14.58
CA TRP A 55 -15.74 11.41 14.56
C TRP A 55 -16.35 11.40 15.96
N GLN A 56 -16.00 10.42 16.80
CA GLN A 56 -16.48 10.34 18.19
C GLN A 56 -16.04 11.54 19.01
N LYS A 57 -14.78 11.97 18.86
CA LYS A 57 -14.21 13.08 19.62
C LYS A 57 -14.72 14.44 19.18
N TYR A 58 -14.81 14.70 17.87
CA TYR A 58 -15.03 16.05 17.36
C TYR A 58 -16.40 16.31 16.76
N LYS A 59 -17.10 15.28 16.25
CA LYS A 59 -18.44 15.40 15.64
C LYS A 59 -18.52 16.50 14.56
N ARG A 60 -17.49 16.58 13.71
CA ARG A 60 -17.39 17.50 12.57
C ARG A 60 -17.22 16.72 11.26
N PRO A 61 -17.64 17.30 10.12
CA PRO A 61 -17.37 16.70 8.81
C PRO A 61 -15.87 16.44 8.63
N LEU A 62 -15.51 15.27 8.11
CA LEU A 62 -14.13 14.82 7.98
C LEU A 62 -13.68 14.80 6.51
N LEU A 63 -12.46 15.26 6.26
CA LEU A 63 -11.76 15.15 4.99
C LEU A 63 -10.52 14.28 5.20
N VAL A 64 -10.39 13.19 4.44
CA VAL A 64 -9.12 12.43 4.40
C VAL A 64 -8.17 13.19 3.49
N THR A 65 -7.22 13.92 4.07
CA THR A 65 -6.34 14.83 3.31
C THR A 65 -5.22 14.11 2.57
N GLU A 66 -4.77 12.97 3.09
CA GLU A 66 -3.69 12.19 2.49
C GLU A 66 -3.89 10.70 2.80
N ASN A 67 -3.84 9.86 1.77
CA ASN A 67 -3.75 8.41 1.92
C ASN A 67 -3.18 7.82 0.63
N GLY A 68 -2.21 6.90 0.74
CA GLY A 68 -1.54 6.33 -0.43
C GLY A 68 -0.47 5.31 -0.10
N LEU A 69 0.04 4.66 -1.14
CA LEU A 69 1.06 3.63 -1.09
C LEU A 69 2.30 4.05 -1.88
N GLY A 70 3.44 4.15 -1.20
CA GLY A 70 4.72 4.45 -1.83
C GLY A 70 5.30 3.20 -2.48
N ASP A 71 5.83 3.35 -3.70
CA ASP A 71 6.49 2.24 -4.40
C ASP A 71 7.97 2.20 -4.00
N ALA A 72 8.33 1.29 -3.11
CA ALA A 72 9.72 1.09 -2.69
C ALA A 72 10.46 0.06 -3.58
N MET A 73 9.74 -0.67 -4.43
CA MET A 73 10.33 -1.61 -5.40
C MET A 73 10.68 -0.96 -6.74
N HIS A 74 10.36 0.33 -6.91
CA HIS A 74 10.66 1.09 -8.13
C HIS A 74 10.09 0.43 -9.39
N LEU A 75 8.84 -0.01 -9.33
CA LEU A 75 8.13 -0.67 -10.43
C LEU A 75 7.77 0.31 -11.57
N GLY A 76 8.01 1.61 -11.36
CA GLY A 76 7.83 2.65 -12.36
C GLY A 76 6.34 2.86 -12.66
N LYS A 77 5.89 2.36 -13.82
CA LYS A 77 4.49 2.45 -14.25
C LYS A 77 3.62 1.30 -13.73
N HIS A 78 4.25 0.18 -13.35
CA HIS A 78 3.57 -1.07 -13.00
C HIS A 78 3.31 -1.15 -11.50
N ASP A 79 2.28 -0.43 -11.03
CA ASP A 79 1.98 -0.24 -9.61
C ASP A 79 0.62 -0.81 -9.21
N GLU A 80 0.26 -2.01 -9.70
CA GLU A 80 -1.07 -2.60 -9.48
C GLU A 80 -1.41 -2.77 -7.98
N MET A 81 -0.36 -2.93 -7.15
CA MET A 81 -0.48 -2.94 -5.70
C MET A 81 -1.07 -1.65 -5.12
N ARG A 82 -0.77 -0.49 -5.72
CA ARG A 82 -1.32 0.82 -5.32
C ARG A 82 -2.83 0.89 -5.61
N ALA A 83 -3.27 0.29 -6.72
CA ALA A 83 -4.71 0.17 -7.01
C ALA A 83 -5.41 -0.70 -5.96
N ALA A 84 -4.82 -1.85 -5.62
CA ALA A 84 -5.35 -2.74 -4.57
C ALA A 84 -5.45 -2.04 -3.21
N TYR A 85 -4.44 -1.23 -2.87
CA TYR A 85 -4.44 -0.40 -1.66
C TYR A 85 -5.62 0.57 -1.64
N HIS A 86 -5.78 1.41 -2.67
CA HIS A 86 -6.86 2.39 -2.69
C HIS A 86 -8.25 1.72 -2.72
N SER A 87 -8.41 0.64 -3.47
CA SER A 87 -9.61 -0.20 -3.47
C SER A 87 -9.99 -0.64 -2.05
N ALA A 88 -9.04 -1.19 -1.29
CA ALA A 88 -9.29 -1.64 0.08
C ALA A 88 -9.68 -0.49 1.02
N TYR A 89 -8.93 0.62 1.00
CA TYR A 89 -9.15 1.75 1.91
C TYR A 89 -10.47 2.48 1.61
N LEU A 90 -10.78 2.75 0.34
CA LEU A 90 -12.02 3.42 -0.06
C LEU A 90 -13.26 2.55 0.19
N ARG A 91 -13.18 1.24 -0.03
CA ARG A 91 -14.29 0.33 0.32
C ARG A 91 -14.54 0.31 1.83
N THR A 92 -13.49 0.30 2.64
CA THR A 92 -13.61 0.42 4.09
C THR A 92 -14.17 1.78 4.52
N LEU A 93 -13.78 2.86 3.84
CA LEU A 93 -14.33 4.19 4.06
C LEU A 93 -15.84 4.23 3.81
N VAL A 94 -16.28 3.75 2.64
CA VAL A 94 -17.71 3.67 2.26
C VAL A 94 -18.49 2.81 3.26
N LYS A 95 -17.95 1.66 3.66
CA LYS A 95 -18.56 0.80 4.68
C LYS A 95 -18.67 1.52 6.03
N THR A 96 -17.66 2.27 6.43
CA THR A 96 -17.65 3.01 7.70
C THR A 96 -18.70 4.12 7.72
N VAL A 97 -18.83 4.87 6.62
CA VAL A 97 -19.90 5.88 6.45
C VAL A 97 -21.26 5.23 6.58
N LYS A 98 -21.48 4.11 5.89
CA LYS A 98 -22.75 3.37 5.91
C LYS A 98 -23.11 2.82 7.29
N ASP A 99 -22.15 2.19 7.98
CA ASP A 99 -22.40 1.44 9.21
C ASP A 99 -22.50 2.37 10.44
N PHE A 100 -21.84 3.53 10.42
CA PHE A 100 -21.71 4.41 11.60
C PHE A 100 -22.22 5.84 11.39
N SER A 101 -22.77 6.17 10.21
CA SER A 101 -23.30 7.50 9.87
C SER A 101 -22.28 8.62 10.13
N VAL A 102 -21.01 8.38 9.75
CA VAL A 102 -19.95 9.38 9.82
C VAL A 102 -20.07 10.34 8.64
N ASP A 103 -19.93 11.64 8.90
CA ASP A 103 -19.91 12.65 7.85
C ASP A 103 -18.50 12.79 7.25
N ILE A 104 -18.32 12.29 6.03
CA ILE A 104 -17.06 12.35 5.28
C ILE A 104 -17.29 13.13 3.99
N ILE A 105 -16.61 14.26 3.85
CA ILE A 105 -16.80 15.22 2.76
C ILE A 105 -15.81 15.03 1.62
N GLY A 106 -14.79 14.19 1.79
CA GLY A 106 -13.86 13.89 0.71
C GLY A 106 -12.72 12.96 1.11
N TYR A 107 -11.97 12.56 0.08
CA TYR A 107 -10.76 11.76 0.18
C TYR A 107 -9.76 12.24 -0.87
N CYS A 108 -8.53 12.49 -0.44
CA CYS A 108 -7.43 12.95 -1.28
C CYS A 108 -6.36 11.86 -1.34
N ALA A 109 -6.17 11.29 -2.53
CA ALA A 109 -5.10 10.34 -2.79
C ALA A 109 -3.74 11.04 -2.73
N TRP A 110 -2.81 10.46 -1.98
CA TRP A 110 -1.41 10.88 -1.98
C TRP A 110 -0.62 9.96 -2.93
N SER A 111 -0.13 10.43 -4.07
CA SER A 111 -0.19 11.80 -4.60
C SER A 111 -0.56 11.82 -6.08
N LEU A 112 -0.82 13.01 -6.65
CA LEU A 112 -1.15 13.10 -8.07
C LEU A 112 0.03 12.72 -8.97
N ILE A 113 1.23 13.24 -8.66
CA ILE A 113 2.45 13.04 -9.45
C ILE A 113 3.58 12.57 -8.54
N ASP A 114 4.53 11.82 -9.10
CA ASP A 114 5.74 11.45 -8.35
C ASP A 114 6.48 12.69 -7.87
N SER A 115 6.81 12.72 -6.57
CA SER A 115 7.41 13.86 -5.88
C SER A 115 8.67 13.46 -5.09
N PHE A 116 9.35 14.49 -4.57
CA PHE A 116 10.44 14.31 -3.63
C PHE A 116 9.88 13.92 -2.25
N GLU A 117 10.15 12.68 -1.81
CA GLU A 117 9.67 12.15 -0.53
C GLU A 117 10.67 12.36 0.60
N TRP A 118 11.08 13.61 0.80
CA TRP A 118 11.81 14.07 1.99
C TRP A 118 13.04 13.21 2.31
N SER A 119 13.04 12.46 3.43
CA SER A 119 14.16 11.59 3.80
C SER A 119 14.40 10.42 2.83
N ALA A 120 13.39 10.02 2.06
CA ALA A 120 13.54 9.02 1.00
C ALA A 120 13.99 9.63 -0.34
N GLY A 121 13.96 10.95 -0.48
CA GLY A 121 14.20 11.62 -1.76
C GLY A 121 13.30 11.09 -2.87
N TYR A 122 13.84 10.85 -4.06
CA TYR A 122 13.09 10.27 -5.19
C TYR A 122 12.98 8.74 -5.15
N LYS A 123 13.37 8.10 -4.04
CA LYS A 123 13.43 6.62 -3.96
C LYS A 123 12.11 5.95 -3.62
N ARG A 124 11.03 6.72 -3.47
CA ARG A 124 9.73 6.19 -3.08
C ARG A 124 8.60 6.97 -3.71
N PRO A 125 8.37 6.83 -5.02
CA PRO A 125 7.27 7.51 -5.69
C PRO A 125 5.90 7.11 -5.12
N PHE A 126 5.05 8.10 -4.79
CA PHE A 126 3.64 7.92 -4.40
C PHE A 126 2.64 8.30 -5.50
N GLY A 127 3.11 8.93 -6.58
CA GLY A 127 2.26 9.51 -7.59
C GLY A 127 1.43 8.48 -8.33
N LEU A 128 0.21 8.86 -8.70
CA LEU A 128 -0.59 8.16 -9.71
C LEU A 128 0.01 8.35 -11.11
N VAL A 129 0.68 9.48 -11.33
CA VAL A 129 1.43 9.79 -12.55
C VAL A 129 2.92 9.65 -12.28
N HIS A 130 3.57 8.79 -13.07
CA HIS A 130 5.02 8.63 -13.07
C HIS A 130 5.71 9.86 -13.65
N VAL A 131 6.85 10.24 -13.06
CA VAL A 131 7.76 11.28 -13.58
C VAL A 131 9.15 10.67 -13.77
N ASP A 132 9.69 10.81 -14.99
CA ASP A 132 11.04 10.33 -15.32
C ASP A 132 12.13 11.27 -14.76
N TYR A 133 12.55 10.98 -13.54
CA TYR A 133 13.68 11.62 -12.88
C TYR A 133 15.03 10.98 -13.24
N GLU A 134 15.04 9.73 -13.73
CA GLU A 134 16.27 8.97 -14.00
C GLU A 134 17.03 9.53 -15.19
N HIS A 135 16.31 9.88 -16.26
CA HIS A 135 16.89 10.46 -17.47
C HIS A 135 16.86 12.00 -17.48
N GLY A 136 16.27 12.61 -16.45
CA GLY A 136 16.13 14.07 -16.34
C GLY A 136 15.18 14.70 -17.37
N THR A 137 14.36 13.89 -18.05
CA THR A 137 13.40 14.35 -19.07
C THR A 137 12.18 15.03 -18.44
N LEU A 138 11.82 14.63 -17.21
CA LEU A 138 10.59 15.05 -16.52
C LEU A 138 9.31 14.68 -17.29
N ASP A 139 9.41 13.68 -18.16
CA ASP A 139 8.27 13.14 -18.88
C ASP A 139 7.27 12.50 -17.91
N ARG A 140 5.99 12.65 -18.23
CA ARG A 140 4.88 12.25 -17.35
C ARG A 140 4.08 11.15 -18.03
N SER A 141 3.80 10.08 -17.31
CA SER A 141 2.96 9.00 -17.82
C SER A 141 2.08 8.42 -16.73
N LEU A 142 0.85 8.08 -17.07
CA LEU A 142 -0.06 7.38 -16.16
C LEU A 142 0.56 6.05 -15.72
N LYS A 143 0.39 5.73 -14.44
CA LYS A 143 0.67 4.39 -13.91
C LYS A 143 -0.57 3.51 -13.97
N ASP A 144 -0.42 2.21 -13.76
CA ASP A 144 -1.53 1.25 -13.78
C ASP A 144 -2.62 1.64 -12.77
N SER A 145 -2.25 2.16 -11.59
CA SER A 145 -3.18 2.66 -10.58
C SER A 145 -3.98 3.90 -11.00
N SER A 146 -3.55 4.64 -12.03
CA SER A 146 -4.35 5.74 -12.58
C SER A 146 -5.66 5.23 -13.19
N SER A 147 -5.66 4.03 -13.78
CA SER A 147 -6.88 3.46 -14.39
C SER A 147 -7.99 3.25 -13.36
N PHE A 148 -7.63 2.79 -12.15
CA PHE A 148 -8.55 2.66 -11.02
C PHE A 148 -9.20 4.01 -10.65
N TRP A 149 -8.40 5.09 -10.62
CA TRP A 149 -8.90 6.42 -10.27
C TRP A 149 -9.76 7.04 -11.37
N ILE A 150 -9.41 6.82 -12.64
CA ILE A 150 -10.21 7.25 -13.79
C ILE A 150 -11.57 6.54 -13.78
N GLU A 151 -11.58 5.22 -13.63
CA GLU A 151 -12.83 4.42 -13.55
C GLU A 151 -13.70 4.90 -12.37
N MET A 152 -13.10 5.14 -11.20
CA MET A 152 -13.84 5.64 -10.05
C MET A 152 -14.46 7.02 -10.31
N ALA A 153 -13.72 7.93 -10.94
CA ALA A 153 -14.19 9.27 -11.26
C ALA A 153 -15.33 9.27 -12.30
N GLU A 154 -15.27 8.36 -13.28
CA GLU A 154 -16.29 8.22 -14.32
C GLU A 154 -17.57 7.55 -13.80
N THR A 155 -17.44 6.54 -12.94
CA THR A 155 -18.58 5.72 -12.48
C THR A 155 -19.17 6.20 -11.16
N GLY A 156 -18.41 6.93 -10.34
CA GLY A 156 -18.76 7.25 -8.96
C GLY A 156 -18.79 6.02 -8.03
N VAL A 157 -18.29 4.87 -8.48
CA VAL A 157 -18.26 3.61 -7.73
C VAL A 157 -16.81 3.22 -7.50
N VAL A 158 -16.49 2.76 -6.29
CA VAL A 158 -15.13 2.28 -5.97
C VAL A 158 -14.86 0.96 -6.70
N PRO A 159 -13.92 0.90 -7.67
CA PRO A 159 -13.62 -0.33 -8.39
C PRO A 159 -13.03 -1.39 -7.46
N LEU A 160 -13.14 -2.67 -7.82
CA LEU A 160 -12.46 -3.74 -7.10
C LEU A 160 -11.09 -4.00 -7.75
N ALA A 161 -10.03 -3.55 -7.09
CA ALA A 161 -8.67 -4.00 -7.35
C ALA A 161 -8.24 -5.02 -6.29
N ARG A 162 -7.52 -6.06 -6.71
CA ARG A 162 -6.96 -7.12 -5.86
C ARG A 162 -5.45 -7.05 -5.88
N GLU A 163 -4.83 -7.51 -4.81
CA GLU A 163 -3.38 -7.64 -4.76
C GLU A 163 -2.89 -8.53 -5.91
N PRO A 164 -1.77 -8.18 -6.58
CA PRO A 164 -1.17 -9.04 -7.57
C PRO A 164 -0.86 -10.39 -6.93
N THR A 165 -1.31 -11.49 -7.56
CA THR A 165 -0.92 -12.82 -7.08
C THR A 165 0.58 -12.95 -7.27
N SER A 166 1.35 -12.99 -6.18
CA SER A 166 2.73 -13.43 -6.26
C SER A 166 2.72 -14.83 -6.84
N SER A 167 3.28 -15.00 -8.04
CA SER A 167 3.67 -16.32 -8.51
C SER A 167 4.84 -16.80 -7.66
N THR A 168 4.60 -17.11 -6.40
CA THR A 168 5.33 -18.20 -5.78
C THR A 168 4.97 -19.40 -6.65
N PRO A 169 5.93 -20.08 -7.31
CA PRO A 169 5.59 -21.35 -7.93
C PRO A 169 4.97 -22.16 -6.80
N SER A 170 3.69 -22.52 -6.93
CA SER A 170 3.17 -23.58 -6.12
C SER A 170 4.12 -24.75 -6.38
N SER A 171 4.85 -25.17 -5.35
CA SER A 171 5.74 -26.33 -5.42
C SER A 171 4.95 -27.64 -5.51
N ASN A 172 3.83 -27.61 -6.22
CA ASN A 172 2.97 -28.72 -6.58
C ASN A 172 2.75 -28.70 -8.10
N SER A 173 3.83 -28.54 -8.86
CA SER A 173 3.84 -29.06 -10.22
C SER A 173 4.13 -30.57 -10.16
N PRO A 174 3.26 -31.44 -10.72
CA PRO A 174 3.51 -32.88 -10.77
C PRO A 174 4.82 -33.22 -11.51
N ALA A 175 5.35 -32.29 -12.31
CA ALA A 175 6.65 -32.40 -12.95
C ALA A 175 7.83 -32.53 -11.95
N ALA A 176 7.80 -31.84 -10.81
CA ALA A 176 8.89 -31.90 -9.83
C ALA A 176 8.94 -33.26 -9.10
N ALA A 177 7.78 -33.90 -8.88
CA ALA A 177 7.71 -35.22 -8.27
C ALA A 177 8.24 -36.34 -9.21
N ILE A 178 8.05 -36.17 -10.53
CA ILE A 178 8.50 -37.16 -11.53
C ILE A 178 10.04 -37.18 -11.63
N TRP A 179 10.71 -36.03 -11.54
CA TRP A 179 12.17 -35.98 -11.59
C TRP A 179 12.85 -36.58 -10.34
N THR A 180 12.26 -36.40 -9.15
CA THR A 180 12.82 -36.95 -7.89
C THR A 180 12.68 -38.48 -7.82
N LEU A 181 11.62 -39.04 -8.41
CA LEU A 181 11.44 -40.49 -8.53
C LEU A 181 12.39 -41.10 -9.58
N ALA A 182 12.58 -40.45 -10.73
CA ALA A 182 13.49 -40.94 -11.76
C ALA A 182 14.95 -40.99 -11.28
N LEU A 183 15.39 -39.99 -10.50
CA LEU A 183 16.76 -39.93 -9.99
C LEU A 183 17.02 -40.95 -8.85
N SER A 184 16.01 -41.23 -8.01
CA SER A 184 16.12 -42.23 -6.95
C SER A 184 16.13 -43.67 -7.48
N VAL A 185 15.37 -43.96 -8.54
CA VAL A 185 15.43 -45.26 -9.23
C VAL A 185 16.78 -45.46 -9.92
N PHE A 186 17.35 -44.43 -10.56
CA PHE A 186 18.66 -44.52 -11.21
C PHE A 186 19.81 -44.76 -10.21
N LEU A 187 19.81 -44.08 -9.05
CA LEU A 187 20.86 -44.25 -8.05
C LEU A 187 20.78 -45.59 -7.30
N THR A 188 19.60 -46.21 -7.24
CA THR A 188 19.42 -47.54 -6.61
C THR A 188 19.83 -48.68 -7.55
N LEU A 189 19.74 -48.49 -8.87
CA LEU A 189 20.11 -49.50 -9.87
C LEU A 189 21.62 -49.58 -10.17
N PHE A 190 22.41 -48.57 -9.78
CA PHE A 190 23.86 -48.54 -10.00
C PHE A 190 24.70 -48.81 -8.74
N ARG A 191 24.08 -49.34 -7.68
CA ARG A 191 24.78 -49.76 -6.47
C ARG A 191 24.74 -51.27 -6.29
N HIS A 192 25.34 -51.99 -7.23
CA HIS A 192 25.82 -53.37 -7.06
C HIS A 192 27.18 -53.52 -7.72
#